data_AF-A0A2D4HVQ1-F1
#
_entry.id   AF-A0A2D4HVQ1-F1
#
_cell.length_a   1.000
_cell.length_b   1.000
_cell.length_c   1.000
_cell.angle_alpha   90.00
_cell.angle_beta   90.00
_cell.angle_gamma   90.00
#
_symmetry.space_group_name_H-M   'P 1'
#
loop_
_entity.id
_entity.type
_entity.pdbx_description
1 polymer ?
#
loop_
_entity_poly.entity_id
_entity_poly.type
_entity_poly.pdbx_seq_one_letter_code
_entity_poly.pdbx_strand_id
1 'polypeptide(L)'
;VYLEMDKAAAYLRFQNIVESREEDLEQVMAEILVGLLEKDKDDILREFDEVYRVSTNYARRHKCPREVHIQFARRSVRDIIYKIAREESIMYKSKEVLVLKQRRVREQRRDYKFLAACLN
;
A
#
# COMPACT_ATOMS: atom_id res chain seq x y z
N VAL A 1 17.60 12.49 10.13
CA VAL A 1 17.44 11.33 9.21
C VAL A 1 16.44 10.29 9.75
N TYR A 2 16.54 9.84 11.01
CA TYR A 2 15.62 8.85 11.60
C TYR A 2 14.12 9.25 11.60
N LEU A 3 13.79 10.50 11.91
CA LEU A 3 12.40 11.00 11.95
C LEU A 3 11.66 10.91 10.60
N GLU A 4 12.36 11.13 9.47
CA GLU A 4 11.76 10.97 8.14
C GLU A 4 11.51 9.50 7.80
N MET A 5 12.34 8.59 8.31
CA MET A 5 12.23 7.16 8.06
C MET A 5 11.03 6.54 8.81
N ASP A 6 10.82 6.96 10.05
CA ASP A 6 9.65 6.50 10.82
C ASP A 6 8.34 6.98 10.20
N LYS A 7 8.33 8.21 9.67
CA LYS A 7 7.20 8.72 8.88
C LYS A 7 7.03 7.92 7.60
N ALA A 8 8.11 7.65 6.86
CA ALA A 8 8.05 6.87 5.62
C ALA A 8 7.69 5.38 5.84
N ALA A 9 7.97 4.84 7.02
CA ALA A 9 7.57 3.48 7.39
C ALA A 9 6.08 3.38 7.71
N ALA A 10 5.40 4.50 7.97
CA ALA A 10 3.98 4.52 8.29
C ALA A 10 3.10 4.20 7.07
N TYR A 11 3.57 4.51 5.86
CA TYR A 11 2.76 4.38 4.64
C TYR A 11 2.87 3.00 3.97
N LEU A 12 1.74 2.48 3.50
CA LEU A 12 1.67 1.40 2.51
C LEU A 12 1.31 1.97 1.14
N ARG A 13 1.88 1.35 0.09
CA ARG A 13 1.67 1.72 -1.31
C ARG A 13 0.88 0.65 -2.01
N PHE A 14 -0.19 1.05 -2.66
CA PHE A 14 -1.04 0.19 -3.47
C PHE A 14 -0.89 0.58 -4.93
N GLN A 15 -0.56 -0.41 -5.76
CA GLN A 15 -0.41 -0.25 -7.22
C GLN A 15 -1.57 -0.92 -7.96
N ASN A 16 -1.74 -0.58 -9.23
CA ASN A 16 -2.75 -1.13 -10.15
C ASN A 16 -4.23 -0.85 -9.79
N ILE A 17 -4.49 0.13 -8.92
CA ILE A 17 -5.86 0.57 -8.64
C ILE A 17 -6.37 1.39 -9.83
N VAL A 18 -7.48 0.95 -10.43
CA VAL A 18 -8.14 1.61 -11.55
C VAL A 18 -8.56 3.02 -11.14
N GLU A 19 -8.21 4.01 -11.95
CA GLU A 19 -8.60 5.41 -11.72
C GLU A 19 -9.98 5.69 -12.33
N SER A 20 -10.82 6.40 -11.59
CA SER A 20 -12.04 7.01 -12.13
C SER A 20 -12.09 8.51 -11.81
N ARG A 21 -12.85 9.29 -12.59
CA ARG A 21 -12.84 10.77 -12.51
C ARG A 21 -13.47 11.32 -11.24
N GLU A 22 -14.42 10.58 -10.65
CA GLU A 22 -15.18 10.97 -9.46
C GLU A 22 -15.04 9.90 -8.37
N GLU A 23 -13.80 9.43 -8.15
CA GLU A 23 -13.55 8.46 -7.09
C GLU A 23 -13.41 9.12 -5.72
N ASP A 24 -14.11 8.55 -4.75
CA ASP A 24 -13.77 8.67 -3.36
C ASP A 24 -12.70 7.62 -3.04
N LEU A 25 -11.46 8.08 -2.85
CA LEU A 25 -10.31 7.20 -2.61
C LEU A 25 -10.46 6.37 -1.33
N GLU A 26 -11.02 6.96 -0.28
CA GLU A 26 -11.17 6.28 1.01
C GLU A 26 -12.18 5.13 0.87
N GLN A 27 -13.29 5.37 0.19
CA GLN A 27 -14.31 4.35 -0.07
C GLN A 27 -13.80 3.22 -0.96
N VAL A 28 -13.07 3.54 -2.02
CA VAL A 28 -12.46 2.52 -2.91
C VAL A 28 -11.46 1.66 -2.15
N MET A 29 -10.63 2.27 -1.30
CA MET A 29 -9.66 1.52 -0.52
C MET A 29 -10.30 0.71 0.60
N ALA A 30 -11.34 1.24 1.25
CA ALA A 30 -12.12 0.49 2.21
C ALA A 30 -12.75 -0.74 1.57
N GLU A 31 -13.36 -0.60 0.38
CA GLU A 31 -13.94 -1.73 -0.36
C GLU A 31 -12.93 -2.85 -0.64
N ILE A 32 -11.71 -2.50 -1.07
CA ILE A 32 -10.64 -3.48 -1.32
C ILE A 32 -10.23 -4.18 -0.02
N LEU A 33 -10.13 -3.44 1.09
CA LEU A 33 -9.66 -3.96 2.37
C LEU A 33 -10.72 -4.73 3.15
N VAL A 34 -12.03 -4.49 2.93
CA VAL A 34 -13.11 -5.29 3.53
C VAL A 34 -12.94 -6.76 3.17
N GLY A 35 -12.67 -7.05 1.89
CA GLY A 35 -12.44 -8.42 1.42
C GLY A 35 -11.19 -9.08 2.02
N LEU A 36 -10.24 -8.27 2.51
CA LEU A 36 -8.98 -8.76 3.08
C LEU A 36 -9.05 -8.97 4.61
N LEU A 37 -9.77 -8.09 5.30
CA LEU A 37 -9.80 -8.04 6.77
C LEU A 37 -11.09 -8.62 7.37
N GLU A 38 -12.09 -8.95 6.54
CA GLU A 38 -13.43 -9.40 6.97
C GLU A 38 -14.06 -8.47 8.02
N LYS A 39 -13.79 -7.16 7.89
CA LYS A 39 -14.30 -6.11 8.78
C LYS A 39 -15.29 -5.22 8.07
N ASP A 40 -16.09 -4.51 8.86
CA ASP A 40 -17.02 -3.51 8.35
C ASP A 40 -16.28 -2.32 7.69
N LYS A 41 -16.92 -1.74 6.67
CA LYS A 41 -16.38 -0.59 5.92
C LYS A 41 -16.06 0.59 6.85
N ASP A 42 -16.96 0.89 7.78
CA ASP A 42 -16.84 2.04 8.69
C ASP A 42 -15.66 1.89 9.65
N ASP A 43 -15.37 0.67 10.09
CA ASP A 43 -14.22 0.39 10.96
C ASP A 43 -12.90 0.55 10.21
N ILE A 44 -12.86 0.18 8.93
CA ILE A 44 -11.68 0.38 8.09
C ILE A 44 -11.45 1.87 7.80
N LEU A 45 -12.52 2.62 7.51
CA LEU A 45 -12.44 4.06 7.28
C LEU A 45 -11.87 4.79 8.50
N ARG A 46 -12.25 4.39 9.73
CA ARG A 46 -11.70 4.95 10.97
C ARG A 46 -10.20 4.64 11.19
N GLU A 47 -9.70 3.58 10.57
CA GLU A 47 -8.29 3.19 10.65
C GLU A 47 -7.44 3.94 9.61
N PHE A 48 -8.04 4.64 8.65
CA PHE A 48 -7.33 5.53 7.72
C PHE A 48 -7.06 6.89 8.38
N ASP A 49 -5.83 7.36 8.21
CA ASP A 49 -5.40 8.67 8.70
C ASP A 49 -5.17 9.62 7.51
N GLU A 50 -4.36 9.19 6.54
CA GLU A 50 -4.13 9.92 5.28
C GLU A 50 -4.22 8.97 4.09
N VAL A 51 -5.01 9.33 3.07
CA VAL A 51 -5.13 8.60 1.81
C VAL A 51 -4.94 9.56 0.63
N TYR A 52 -3.97 9.29 -0.23
CA TYR A 52 -3.74 10.12 -1.41
C TYR A 52 -3.14 9.35 -2.59
N ARG A 53 -3.38 9.86 -3.80
CA ARG A 53 -2.71 9.38 -5.01
C ARG A 53 -1.40 10.12 -5.24
N VAL A 54 -0.36 9.36 -5.57
CA VAL A 54 0.95 9.91 -5.90
C VAL A 54 1.11 10.04 -7.41
N SER A 55 1.23 11.28 -7.87
CA SER A 55 1.53 11.57 -9.26
C SER A 55 3.04 11.55 -9.49
N THR A 56 3.56 10.42 -9.97
CA THR A 56 4.97 10.30 -10.39
C THR A 56 5.12 10.62 -11.88
N ASN A 57 6.26 11.20 -12.26
CA ASN A 57 6.60 11.42 -13.67
C ASN A 57 6.60 10.11 -14.48
N TYR A 58 6.98 9.00 -13.83
CA TYR A 58 6.90 7.68 -14.43
C TYR A 58 5.48 7.33 -14.85
N ALA A 59 4.50 7.50 -13.94
CA ALA A 59 3.10 7.20 -14.23
C ALA A 59 2.55 8.03 -15.38
N ARG A 60 2.89 9.32 -15.42
CA ARG A 60 2.49 10.22 -16.50
C ARG A 60 3.06 9.80 -17.86
N ARG A 61 4.34 9.41 -17.90
CA ARG A 61 5.03 9.02 -19.15
C ARG A 61 4.54 7.68 -19.69
N HIS A 62 4.34 6.70 -18.81
CA HIS A 62 3.98 5.34 -19.20
C HIS A 62 2.47 5.09 -19.21
N LYS A 63 1.64 6.11 -18.95
CA LYS A 63 0.17 6.00 -18.85
C LYS A 63 -0.27 4.88 -17.90
N CYS A 64 0.50 4.65 -16.82
CA CYS A 64 0.12 3.67 -15.81
C CYS A 64 -0.72 4.33 -14.69
N PRO A 65 -1.58 3.56 -14.01
CA PRO A 65 -2.36 4.07 -12.89
C PRO A 65 -1.45 4.63 -11.79
N ARG A 66 -1.83 5.77 -11.21
CA ARG A 66 -1.15 6.37 -10.07
C ARG A 66 -1.31 5.49 -8.85
N GLU A 67 -0.25 5.42 -8.08
CA GLU A 67 -0.23 4.66 -6.84
C GLU A 67 -1.04 5.37 -5.76
N VAL A 68 -1.67 4.59 -4.89
CA VAL A 68 -2.35 5.11 -3.69
C VAL A 68 -1.44 4.86 -2.49
N HIS A 69 -1.21 5.91 -1.71
CA HIS A 69 -0.49 5.85 -0.44
C HIS A 69 -1.50 5.97 0.69
N ILE A 70 -1.40 5.06 1.65
CA ILE A 70 -2.27 5.04 2.84
C ILE A 70 -1.41 5.06 4.10
N GLN A 71 -1.67 6.02 4.97
CA GLN A 71 -1.28 5.99 6.37
C GLN A 71 -2.42 5.41 7.19
N PHE A 72 -2.09 4.40 8.00
CA PHE A 72 -3.02 3.81 8.94
C PHE A 72 -2.81 4.41 10.33
N ALA A 73 -3.89 4.66 11.06
CA ALA A 73 -3.87 5.12 12.44
C ALA A 73 -3.08 4.13 13.33
N ARG A 74 -3.26 2.83 13.10
CA ARG A 74 -2.58 1.77 13.85
C ARG A 74 -1.54 1.04 13.00
N ARG A 75 -0.30 1.02 13.51
CA ARG A 75 0.82 0.26 12.90
C ARG A 75 0.55 -1.25 12.84
N SER A 76 -0.22 -1.80 13.78
CA SER A 76 -0.57 -3.23 13.81
C SER A 76 -1.43 -3.63 12.60
N VAL A 77 -2.43 -2.83 12.25
CA VAL A 77 -3.32 -3.05 11.10
C VAL A 77 -2.52 -3.06 9.80
N ARG A 78 -1.64 -2.07 9.63
CA ARG A 78 -0.70 -1.99 8.50
C ARG A 78 0.12 -3.28 8.33
N ASP A 79 0.69 -3.79 9.43
CA ASP A 79 1.56 -4.97 9.37
C ASP A 79 0.78 -6.26 9.09
N ILE A 80 -0.47 -6.36 9.57
CA ILE A 80 -1.39 -7.46 9.23
C ILE A 80 -1.71 -7.42 7.73
N ILE A 81 -2.14 -6.27 7.20
CA ILE A 81 -2.43 -6.09 5.78
C ILE A 81 -1.23 -6.49 4.92
N TYR A 82 -0.02 -6.07 5.31
CA TYR A 82 1.19 -6.40 4.56
C TYR A 82 1.55 -7.90 4.59
N LYS A 83 1.22 -8.62 5.67
CA LYS A 83 1.40 -10.07 5.76
C LYS A 83 0.40 -10.80 4.88
N ILE A 84 -0.89 -10.47 4.99
CA ILE A 84 -1.94 -11.10 4.20
C ILE A 84 -1.69 -10.84 2.71
N ALA A 85 -1.36 -9.61 2.31
CA ALA A 85 -1.05 -9.28 0.92
C ALA A 85 0.22 -9.97 0.35
N ARG A 86 1.04 -10.62 1.19
CA ARG A 86 2.14 -11.47 0.73
C ARG A 86 1.71 -12.92 0.50
N GLU A 87 0.74 -13.38 1.26
CA GLU A 87 0.23 -14.76 1.24
C GLU A 87 -0.88 -14.90 0.19
N GLU A 88 -1.71 -13.88 0.05
CA GLU A 88 -2.87 -13.84 -0.83
C GLU A 88 -2.74 -12.74 -1.90
N SER A 89 -3.15 -13.05 -3.12
CA SER A 89 -3.24 -12.08 -4.21
C SER A 89 -4.54 -11.30 -4.12
N ILE A 90 -4.43 -9.97 -3.94
CA ILE A 90 -5.59 -9.08 -3.83
C ILE A 90 -6.08 -8.75 -5.23
N MET A 91 -7.28 -9.20 -5.59
CA MET A 91 -7.88 -8.92 -6.89
C MET A 91 -8.93 -7.81 -6.78
N TYR A 92 -8.76 -6.74 -7.54
CA TYR A 92 -9.76 -5.66 -7.65
C TYR A 92 -10.09 -5.39 -9.11
N LYS A 93 -11.38 -5.45 -9.46
CA LYS A 93 -11.88 -5.22 -10.85
C LYS A 93 -11.06 -5.99 -11.90
N SER A 94 -10.81 -7.28 -11.64
CA SER A 94 -10.05 -8.21 -12.50
C SER A 94 -8.56 -7.85 -12.67
N LYS A 95 -7.99 -7.01 -11.81
CA LYS A 95 -6.55 -6.71 -11.76
C LYS A 95 -5.98 -7.04 -10.40
N GLU A 96 -4.76 -7.56 -10.39
CA GLU A 96 -4.01 -7.79 -9.16
C GLU A 96 -3.47 -6.48 -8.59
N VAL A 97 -3.80 -6.21 -7.33
CA VAL A 97 -3.34 -5.07 -6.55
C VAL A 97 -2.05 -5.46 -5.84
N LEU A 98 -0.98 -4.75 -6.14
CA LEU A 98 0.31 -4.97 -5.49
C LEU A 98 0.46 -4.04 -4.28
N VAL A 99 0.76 -4.63 -3.12
CA VAL A 99 0.98 -3.91 -1.87
C VAL A 99 2.48 -3.85 -1.55
N LEU A 100 3.02 -2.64 -1.46
CA LEU A 100 4.45 -2.39 -1.32
C LEU A 100 4.76 -1.45 -0.15
N LYS A 101 5.96 -1.59 0.42
CA LYS A 101 6.54 -0.59 1.34
C LYS A 101 7.09 0.62 0.58
N GLN A 102 7.25 1.74 1.28
CA GLN A 102 7.84 2.95 0.70
C GLN A 102 9.28 2.72 0.18
N ARG A 103 9.62 3.43 -0.91
CA ARG A 103 10.81 3.19 -1.74
C ARG A 103 12.14 3.24 -0.97
N ARG A 104 12.32 4.24 -0.10
CA ARG A 104 13.56 4.41 0.72
C ARG A 104 13.84 3.19 1.60
N VAL A 105 12.80 2.65 2.26
CA VAL A 105 12.92 1.43 3.08
C VAL A 105 13.29 0.21 2.23
N ARG A 106 12.80 0.18 0.98
CA ARG A 106 13.09 -0.90 0.03
C ARG A 106 14.52 -0.84 -0.51
N GLU A 107 15.03 0.35 -0.82
CA GLU A 107 16.37 0.55 -1.37
C GLU A 107 17.44 0.09 -0.38
N GLN A 108 17.38 0.52 0.88
CA GLN A 108 18.34 0.09 1.91
C GLN A 108 18.30 -1.43 2.16
N ARG A 109 17.13 -2.07 2.05
CA ARG A 109 17.02 -3.53 2.20
C ARG A 109 17.62 -4.32 1.04
N ARG A 110 17.83 -3.70 -0.13
CA ARG A 110 18.53 -4.37 -1.24
C ARG A 110 19.99 -4.62 -0.89
N ASP A 111 20.61 -3.73 -0.12
CA ASP A 111 22.01 -3.85 0.28
C ASP A 111 22.23 -5.09 1.17
N TYR A 112 21.20 -5.50 1.92
CA TYR A 112 21.21 -6.69 2.78
C TYR A 112 20.65 -7.95 2.11
N LYS A 113 20.40 -7.94 0.79
CA LYS A 113 19.82 -9.09 0.08
C LYS A 113 20.69 -10.35 0.19
N PHE A 114 22.00 -10.18 0.34
CA PHE A 114 22.95 -11.28 0.54
C PHE A 114 22.64 -12.10 1.81
N LEU A 115 22.18 -11.46 2.89
CA LEU A 115 21.83 -12.15 4.15
C LEU A 115 20.65 -13.11 3.98
N ALA A 116 19.68 -12.75 3.14
CA ALA A 116 18.54 -13.62 2.83
C ALA A 116 18.93 -14.80 1.93
N ALA A 117 19.99 -14.66 1.12
CA ALA A 117 20.50 -15.75 0.28
C ALA A 117 21.30 -16.79 1.08
N CYS A 118 21.93 -16.38 2.20
CA CYS A 118 22.68 -17.27 3.09
C CYS A 118 21.81 -18.09 4.06
N LEU A 119 20.49 -17.85 4.09
CA LEU A 119 19.52 -18.55 4.95
C LEU A 119 18.78 -19.70 4.23
N ASN A 120 19.19 -20.01 2.99
CA ASN A 120 18.68 -21.13 2.19
C ASN A 120 19.67 -22.28 2.15
#